data_AF-A0A3D5ZE74-F1
#
_entry.id   AF-A0A3D5ZE74-F1
#
_cell.length_a   1.000
_cell.length_b   1.000
_cell.length_c   1.000
_cell.angle_alpha   90.00
_cell.angle_beta   90.00
_cell.angle_gamma   90.00
#
_symmetry.space_group_name_H-M   'P 1'
#
loop_
_entity.id
_entity.type
_entity.pdbx_description
1 polymer ?
#
loop_
_entity_poly.entity_id
_entity_poly.type
_entity_poly.pdbx_seq_one_letter_code
_entity_poly.pdbx_strand_id
1 'polypeptide(L)'
;MYPTLYHALLDLTGIDWPWLKMMNSFGFFVALAFLTANYFLFRELKRKEKQGLFFYTTKKITEGKPASIFDFITSGALGFVIGYKFLYIFLNRAEVFADGNLPQKFLLSLEGNLIGGLVLAAAFVFMRYRESEKDRLPEPIEKIVFIKPSDRVGSITIVAALFGFLGAKIFAG
;
A
#
# COMPACT_ATOMS: atom_id res chain seq x y z
N MET A 1 -16.79 -18.28 -2.96
CA MET A 1 -16.57 -16.82 -3.05
C MET A 1 -16.79 -16.40 -4.49
N TYR A 2 -17.37 -15.23 -4.73
CA TYR A 2 -17.40 -14.66 -6.07
C TYR A 2 -15.97 -14.38 -6.57
N PRO A 3 -15.65 -14.59 -7.86
CA PRO A 3 -14.30 -14.36 -8.39
C PRO A 3 -13.80 -12.92 -8.20
N THR A 4 -14.72 -11.96 -8.25
CA THR A 4 -14.45 -10.52 -8.11
C THR A 4 -15.61 -9.87 -7.38
N LEU A 5 -15.38 -8.66 -6.85
CA LEU A 5 -16.43 -7.85 -6.24
C LEU A 5 -17.53 -7.49 -7.24
N TYR A 6 -17.22 -7.47 -8.53
CA TYR A 6 -18.20 -7.23 -9.60
C TYR A 6 -19.31 -8.28 -9.57
N HIS A 7 -18.96 -9.56 -9.53
CA HIS A 7 -19.96 -10.62 -9.53
C HIS A 7 -20.81 -10.60 -8.26
N ALA A 8 -20.22 -10.25 -7.11
CA ALA A 8 -20.96 -10.11 -5.87
C ALA A 8 -21.94 -8.92 -5.91
N LEU A 9 -21.51 -7.76 -6.42
CA LEU A 9 -22.36 -6.58 -6.52
C LEU A 9 -23.50 -6.80 -7.52
N LEU A 10 -23.18 -7.37 -8.68
CA LEU A 10 -24.15 -7.63 -9.74
C LEU A 10 -25.26 -8.56 -9.24
N ASP A 11 -24.91 -9.64 -8.55
CA ASP A 11 -25.89 -10.63 -8.06
C ASP A 11 -26.75 -10.09 -6.90
N LEU A 12 -26.17 -9.26 -6.02
CA LEU A 12 -26.89 -8.73 -4.85
C LEU A 12 -27.75 -7.51 -5.17
N THR A 13 -27.34 -6.67 -6.13
CA THR A 13 -27.94 -5.35 -6.35
C THR A 13 -28.40 -5.10 -7.79
N GLY A 14 -27.98 -5.95 -8.74
CA GLY A 14 -28.20 -5.73 -10.16
C GLY A 14 -27.35 -4.61 -10.78
N ILE A 15 -26.46 -3.97 -10.01
CA ILE A 15 -25.63 -2.85 -10.49
C ILE A 15 -24.44 -3.38 -11.30
N ASP A 16 -24.38 -3.00 -12.58
CA ASP A 16 -23.24 -3.28 -13.47
C ASP A 16 -22.16 -2.20 -13.30
N TRP A 17 -21.11 -2.52 -12.51
CA TRP A 17 -19.92 -1.68 -12.37
C TRP A 17 -18.64 -2.45 -12.74
N PRO A 18 -18.21 -2.41 -14.01
CA PRO A 18 -17.12 -3.24 -14.54
C PRO A 18 -15.75 -3.07 -13.87
N TRP A 19 -15.46 -1.90 -13.29
CA TRP A 19 -14.21 -1.66 -12.55
C TRP A 19 -13.98 -2.63 -11.39
N LEU A 20 -15.05 -3.12 -10.75
CA LEU A 20 -14.95 -4.10 -9.67
C LEU A 20 -14.42 -5.46 -10.16
N LYS A 21 -14.35 -5.71 -11.48
CA LYS A 21 -13.68 -6.89 -12.05
C LYS A 21 -12.16 -6.88 -11.75
N MET A 22 -11.56 -5.72 -11.48
CA MET A 22 -10.14 -5.64 -11.06
C MET A 22 -9.93 -6.12 -9.61
N MET A 23 -10.94 -6.03 -8.77
CA MET A 23 -10.84 -6.36 -7.35
C MET A 23 -11.31 -7.79 -7.11
N ASN A 24 -10.36 -8.70 -6.89
CA ASN A 24 -10.68 -10.06 -6.45
C ASN A 24 -11.29 -10.01 -5.03
N SER A 25 -12.42 -10.72 -4.85
CA SER A 25 -13.10 -10.81 -3.54
C SER A 25 -12.19 -11.35 -2.45
N PHE A 26 -11.36 -12.37 -2.76
CA PHE A 26 -10.40 -12.94 -1.80
C PHE A 26 -9.45 -11.86 -1.27
N GLY A 27 -8.73 -11.17 -2.16
CA GLY A 27 -7.78 -10.13 -1.78
C GLY A 27 -8.45 -8.98 -1.05
N PHE A 28 -9.66 -8.60 -1.45
CA PHE A 28 -10.44 -7.56 -0.78
C PHE A 28 -10.75 -7.93 0.69
N PHE A 29 -11.30 -9.12 0.93
CA PHE A 29 -11.64 -9.54 2.30
C PHE A 29 -10.40 -9.77 3.17
N VAL A 30 -9.30 -10.25 2.59
CA VAL A 30 -8.02 -10.34 3.28
C VAL A 30 -7.53 -8.96 3.70
N ALA A 31 -7.55 -7.97 2.80
CA ALA A 31 -7.19 -6.60 3.13
C ALA A 31 -8.09 -6.02 4.24
N LEU A 32 -9.41 -6.28 4.16
CA LEU A 32 -10.36 -5.85 5.19
C LEU A 32 -10.08 -6.50 6.55
N ALA A 33 -9.69 -7.77 6.58
CA ALA A 33 -9.29 -8.47 7.80
C ALA A 33 -8.05 -7.82 8.44
N PHE A 34 -7.04 -7.47 7.64
CA PHE A 34 -5.86 -6.74 8.14
C PHE A 34 -6.22 -5.36 8.68
N LEU A 35 -7.08 -4.60 7.99
CA LEU A 35 -7.51 -3.28 8.44
C LEU A 35 -8.29 -3.35 9.76
N THR A 36 -9.22 -4.30 9.88
CA THR A 36 -10.00 -4.47 11.11
C THR A 36 -9.11 -4.95 12.26
N ALA A 37 -8.23 -5.94 12.04
CA ALA A 37 -7.27 -6.40 13.03
C ALA A 37 -6.34 -5.27 13.51
N ASN A 38 -5.79 -4.48 12.58
CA ASN A 38 -4.95 -3.32 12.88
C ASN A 38 -5.70 -2.30 13.76
N TYR A 39 -6.96 -2.00 13.42
CA TYR A 39 -7.79 -1.08 14.20
C TYR A 39 -8.04 -1.58 15.63
N PHE A 40 -8.43 -2.83 15.80
CA PHE A 40 -8.70 -3.40 17.14
C PHE A 40 -7.42 -3.53 17.96
N LEU A 41 -6.31 -3.96 17.35
CA LEU A 41 -5.02 -4.04 18.03
C LEU A 41 -4.55 -2.66 18.50
N PHE A 42 -4.67 -1.63 17.67
CA PHE A 42 -4.37 -0.26 18.06
C PHE A 42 -5.20 0.20 19.27
N ARG A 43 -6.51 -0.04 19.23
CA ARG A 43 -7.40 0.33 20.35
C ARG A 43 -7.05 -0.41 21.64
N GLU A 44 -6.72 -1.70 21.53
CA GLU A 44 -6.40 -2.53 22.69
C GLU A 44 -5.04 -2.17 23.30
N LEU A 45 -4.01 -1.91 22.50
CA LEU A 45 -2.73 -1.42 23.00
C LEU A 45 -2.89 -0.06 23.67
N LYS A 46 -3.64 0.87 23.07
CA LYS A 46 -3.93 2.17 23.67
C LYS A 46 -4.72 2.04 24.98
N ARG A 47 -5.61 1.04 25.10
CA ARG A 47 -6.32 0.73 26.34
C ARG A 47 -5.35 0.23 27.43
N LYS A 48 -4.45 -0.69 27.08
CA LYS A 48 -3.44 -1.24 28.01
C LYS A 48 -2.39 -0.21 28.42
N GLU A 49 -2.01 0.71 27.54
CA GLU A 49 -1.18 1.88 27.87
C GLU A 49 -1.84 2.79 28.91
N LYS A 50 -3.14 3.09 28.75
CA LYS A 50 -3.91 3.87 29.74
C LYS A 50 -4.01 3.18 31.10
N GLN A 51 -3.93 1.85 31.12
CA GLN A 51 -3.90 1.05 32.34
C GLN A 51 -2.51 0.98 32.98
N GLY A 52 -1.49 1.58 32.37
CA GLY A 52 -0.11 1.53 32.87
C GLY A 52 0.56 0.16 32.69
N LEU A 53 0.01 -0.72 31.84
CA LEU A 53 0.60 -2.04 31.55
C LEU A 53 1.70 -1.96 30.49
N PHE A 54 1.69 -0.90 29.69
CA PHE A 54 2.63 -0.68 28.60
C PHE A 54 3.22 0.71 28.68
N PHE A 55 4.56 0.77 28.53
CA PHE A 55 5.33 1.99 28.63
C PHE A 55 5.94 2.35 27.28
N TYR A 56 6.24 3.63 27.11
CA TYR A 56 6.96 4.10 25.94
C TYR A 56 8.42 3.64 25.99
N THR A 57 9.03 3.53 24.82
CA THR A 57 10.49 3.49 24.70
C THR A 57 10.99 4.80 24.13
N THR A 58 12.18 5.22 24.52
CA THR A 58 12.84 6.39 23.95
C THR A 58 13.64 5.97 22.72
N LYS A 59 13.49 6.71 21.63
CA LYS A 59 14.34 6.58 20.44
C LYS A 59 14.89 7.95 20.09
N LYS A 60 16.19 8.03 19.85
CA LYS A 60 16.79 9.21 19.22
C LYS A 60 16.48 9.16 17.74
N ILE A 61 15.79 10.18 17.23
CA ILE A 61 15.61 10.39 15.79
C ILE A 61 16.31 11.68 15.40
N THR A 62 16.96 11.66 14.24
CA THR A 62 17.53 12.87 13.64
C THR A 62 16.47 13.47 12.73
N GLU A 63 15.91 14.60 13.14
CA GLU A 63 14.89 15.35 12.39
C GLU A 63 15.60 16.36 11.45
N GLY A 64 15.06 16.59 10.25
CA GLY A 64 15.62 17.56 9.30
C GLY A 64 16.74 17.05 8.38
N LYS A 65 17.03 15.74 8.36
CA LYS A 65 18.00 15.16 7.42
C LYS A 65 17.42 15.19 5.99
N PRO A 66 18.20 15.55 4.95
CA PRO A 66 17.72 15.46 3.57
C PRO A 66 17.30 14.02 3.23
N ALA A 67 16.32 13.88 2.33
CA ALA A 67 15.94 12.58 1.81
C ALA A 67 17.15 11.86 1.20
N SER A 68 17.22 10.56 1.46
CA SER A 68 18.30 9.73 0.91
C SER A 68 18.12 9.60 -0.61
N ILE A 69 19.23 9.39 -1.33
CA ILE A 69 19.19 8.96 -2.74
C ILE A 69 18.29 7.72 -2.90
N PHE A 70 18.30 6.83 -1.91
CA PHE A 70 17.45 5.64 -1.89
C PHE A 70 15.96 5.98 -1.85
N ASP A 71 15.57 7.07 -1.18
CA ASP A 71 14.17 7.51 -1.11
C ASP A 71 13.68 7.98 -2.49
N PHE A 72 14.55 8.67 -3.24
CA PHE A 72 14.24 9.10 -4.60
C PHE A 72 14.14 7.90 -5.55
N ILE A 73 15.08 6.96 -5.46
CA ILE A 73 15.06 5.74 -6.28
C ILE A 73 13.78 4.93 -6.01
N THR A 74 13.44 4.70 -4.74
CA THR A 74 12.24 3.92 -4.39
C THR A 74 10.96 4.64 -4.79
N SER A 75 10.87 5.96 -4.60
CA SER A 75 9.72 6.75 -5.04
C SER A 75 9.57 6.73 -6.56
N GLY A 76 10.67 6.90 -7.30
CA GLY A 76 10.68 6.84 -8.76
C GLY A 76 10.34 5.46 -9.29
N ALA A 77 10.86 4.39 -8.69
CA ALA A 77 10.52 3.01 -9.05
C ALA A 77 9.03 2.71 -8.81
N LEU A 78 8.46 3.15 -7.69
CA LEU A 78 7.03 3.03 -7.41
C LEU A 78 6.19 3.80 -8.44
N GLY A 79 6.55 5.06 -8.70
CA GLY A 79 5.90 5.88 -9.72
C GLY A 79 5.98 5.22 -11.11
N PHE A 80 7.12 4.64 -11.47
CA PHE A 80 7.30 3.93 -12.72
C PHE A 80 6.40 2.71 -12.83
N VAL A 81 6.39 1.82 -11.83
CA VAL A 81 5.57 0.60 -11.86
C VAL A 81 4.09 0.96 -11.95
N ILE A 82 3.64 1.96 -11.19
CA ILE A 82 2.26 2.44 -11.22
C ILE A 82 1.95 3.02 -12.60
N GLY A 83 2.76 3.95 -13.12
CA GLY A 83 2.51 4.59 -14.40
C GLY A 83 2.57 3.63 -15.58
N TYR A 84 3.51 2.69 -15.55
CA TYR A 84 3.69 1.66 -16.57
C TYR A 84 2.44 0.79 -16.70
N LYS A 85 1.83 0.41 -15.58
CA LYS A 85 0.65 -0.44 -15.55
C LYS A 85 -0.66 0.31 -15.71
N PHE A 86 -0.90 1.32 -14.87
CA PHE A 86 -2.18 2.01 -14.84
C PHE A 86 -2.46 2.79 -16.11
N LEU A 87 -1.45 3.43 -16.72
CA LEU A 87 -1.67 4.14 -17.99
C LEU A 87 -1.97 3.16 -19.13
N TYR A 88 -1.32 2.00 -19.15
CA TYR A 88 -1.62 0.95 -20.12
C TYR A 88 -3.05 0.41 -19.98
N ILE A 89 -3.51 0.15 -18.75
CA ILE A 89 -4.88 -0.31 -18.48
C ILE A 89 -5.90 0.77 -18.86
N PHE A 90 -5.60 2.04 -18.59
CA PHE A 90 -6.48 3.14 -18.92
C PHE A 90 -6.68 3.31 -20.43
N LEU A 91 -5.60 3.16 -21.21
CA LEU A 91 -5.64 3.28 -22.67
C LEU A 91 -6.26 2.04 -23.33
N ASN A 92 -6.01 0.83 -22.82
CA ASN A 92 -6.51 -0.44 -23.37
C ASN A 92 -7.77 -0.96 -22.66
N ARG A 93 -8.54 -0.06 -22.04
CA ARG A 93 -9.73 -0.40 -21.23
C ARG A 93 -10.73 -1.31 -21.95
N ALA A 94 -10.95 -1.10 -23.25
CA ALA A 94 -11.91 -1.90 -24.02
C ALA A 94 -11.51 -3.38 -24.07
N GLU A 95 -10.22 -3.67 -24.18
CA GLU A 95 -9.68 -5.03 -24.23
C GLU A 95 -9.51 -5.64 -22.83
N VAL A 96 -9.06 -4.84 -21.87
CA VAL A 96 -8.84 -5.27 -20.48
C VAL A 96 -10.15 -5.67 -19.79
N PHE A 97 -11.25 -4.97 -20.09
CA PHE A 97 -12.56 -5.19 -19.47
C PHE A 97 -13.56 -5.96 -20.35
N ALA A 98 -13.14 -6.43 -21.53
CA ALA A 98 -13.97 -7.25 -22.41
C ALA A 98 -14.43 -8.55 -21.71
N ASP A 99 -15.62 -9.03 -22.07
CA ASP A 99 -16.16 -10.26 -21.50
C ASP A 99 -15.30 -11.48 -21.88
N GLY A 100 -14.93 -12.27 -20.86
CA GLY A 100 -14.00 -13.39 -20.99
C GLY A 100 -12.56 -13.09 -20.57
N ASN A 101 -12.17 -11.82 -20.47
CA ASN A 101 -10.85 -11.41 -19.96
C ASN A 101 -10.87 -11.16 -18.45
N LEU A 102 -9.79 -11.59 -17.77
CA LEU A 102 -9.53 -11.26 -16.37
C LEU A 102 -8.53 -10.09 -16.33
N PRO A 103 -8.93 -8.88 -15.93
CA PRO A 103 -8.03 -7.71 -15.84
C PRO A 103 -6.76 -7.98 -15.02
N GLN A 104 -6.85 -8.93 -14.08
CA GLN A 104 -5.76 -9.40 -13.25
C GLN A 104 -4.60 -10.01 -14.06
N LYS A 105 -4.87 -10.62 -15.22
CA LYS A 105 -3.83 -11.14 -16.13
C LYS A 105 -2.98 -10.01 -16.70
N PHE A 106 -3.59 -8.87 -17.04
CA PHE A 106 -2.88 -7.70 -17.55
C PHE A 106 -2.07 -6.98 -16.45
N LEU A 107 -2.54 -7.02 -15.21
CA LEU A 107 -1.74 -6.56 -14.06
C LEU A 107 -0.47 -7.40 -13.88
N LEU A 108 -0.55 -8.71 -14.09
CA LEU A 108 0.57 -9.65 -13.95
C LEU A 108 1.43 -9.81 -15.21
N SER A 109 1.01 -9.28 -16.36
CA SER A 109 1.78 -9.37 -17.61
C SER A 109 3.06 -8.51 -17.54
N LEU A 110 3.92 -8.61 -18.54
CA LEU A 110 5.05 -7.67 -18.71
C LEU A 110 4.65 -6.45 -19.54
N GLU A 111 3.45 -6.42 -20.11
CA GLU A 111 2.97 -5.33 -20.95
C GLU A 111 2.67 -4.08 -20.12
N GLY A 112 2.93 -2.92 -20.71
CA GLY A 112 2.71 -1.63 -20.08
C GLY A 112 3.08 -0.47 -20.99
N ASN A 113 3.06 0.73 -20.42
CA ASN A 113 3.33 1.96 -21.13
C ASN A 113 4.58 2.64 -20.56
N LEU A 114 5.69 2.58 -21.29
CA LEU A 114 6.96 3.17 -20.87
C LEU A 114 6.86 4.69 -20.61
N ILE A 115 6.10 5.40 -21.45
CA ILE A 115 5.90 6.86 -21.30
C ILE A 115 5.15 7.14 -20.00
N GLY A 116 4.08 6.39 -19.72
CA GLY A 116 3.33 6.49 -18.48
C GLY A 116 4.19 6.21 -17.25
N GLY A 117 5.03 5.17 -17.34
CA GLY A 117 6.01 4.86 -16.31
C GLY A 117 6.96 6.03 -16.04
N LEU A 118 7.60 6.56 -17.08
CA LEU A 118 8.55 7.67 -16.92
C LEU A 118 7.89 8.95 -16.39
N VAL A 119 6.70 9.29 -16.86
CA VAL A 119 5.96 10.48 -16.40
C VAL A 119 5.61 10.37 -14.92
N LEU A 120 5.04 9.24 -14.47
CA LEU A 120 4.74 9.08 -13.04
C LEU A 120 5.99 8.89 -12.18
N ALA A 121 7.05 8.28 -12.68
CA ALA A 121 8.33 8.22 -11.98
C ALA A 121 8.86 9.62 -11.67
N ALA A 122 8.88 10.51 -12.68
CA ALA A 122 9.30 11.90 -12.50
C ALA A 122 8.39 12.65 -11.52
N ALA A 123 7.07 12.46 -11.62
CA ALA A 123 6.10 13.06 -10.71
C ALA A 123 6.33 12.63 -9.25
N PHE A 124 6.54 11.34 -9.00
CA PHE A 124 6.76 10.79 -7.66
C PHE A 124 8.10 11.25 -7.06
N VAL A 125 9.17 11.27 -7.87
CA VAL A 125 10.47 11.83 -7.44
C VAL A 125 10.33 13.30 -7.08
N PHE A 126 9.63 14.08 -7.90
CA PHE A 126 9.39 15.50 -7.63
C PHE A 126 8.56 15.72 -6.36
N MET A 127 7.50 14.93 -6.15
CA MET A 127 6.71 14.96 -4.92
C MET A 127 7.58 14.63 -3.70
N ARG A 128 8.39 13.57 -3.78
CA ARG A 128 9.30 13.18 -2.70
C ARG A 128 10.32 14.28 -2.41
N TYR A 129 10.84 14.93 -3.45
CA TYR A 129 11.76 16.06 -3.31
C TYR A 129 11.11 17.22 -2.58
N ARG A 130 9.92 17.63 -3.02
CA ARG A 130 9.18 18.72 -2.39
C ARG A 130 8.84 18.43 -0.93
N GLU A 131 8.48 17.18 -0.59
CA GLU A 131 8.23 16.77 0.78
C GLU A 131 9.52 16.80 1.62
N SER A 132 10.62 16.28 1.07
CA SER A 132 11.91 16.29 1.75
C SER A 132 12.46 17.69 2.02
N GLU A 133 12.21 18.65 1.13
CA GLU A 133 12.62 20.05 1.33
C GLU A 133 11.71 20.77 2.35
N LYS A 134 10.42 20.41 2.43
CA LYS A 134 9.53 20.96 3.48
C LYS A 134 9.96 20.52 4.87
N ASP A 135 10.42 19.29 5.01
CA ASP A 135 10.83 18.71 6.29
C ASP A 135 12.29 19.00 6.64
N ARG A 136 13.02 19.70 5.75
CA ARG A 136 14.45 20.00 5.92
C ARG A 136 14.65 21.13 6.94
N LEU A 137 15.51 20.86 7.92
CA LEU A 137 16.00 21.89 8.85
C LEU A 137 17.38 22.38 8.41
N PRO A 138 17.77 23.63 8.75
CA PRO A 138 19.10 24.16 8.46
C PRO A 138 20.22 23.30 9.06
N GLU A 139 19.97 22.76 10.26
CA GLU A 139 20.82 21.78 10.93
C GLU A 139 19.95 20.62 11.44
N PRO A 140 20.32 19.36 11.18
CA PRO A 140 19.59 18.23 11.72
C PRO A 140 19.68 18.18 13.25
N ILE A 141 18.54 18.07 13.94
CA ILE A 141 18.48 18.06 15.41
C ILE A 141 18.18 16.64 15.90
N GLU A 142 18.93 16.18 16.91
CA GLU A 142 18.58 14.94 17.62
C GLU A 142 17.40 15.19 18.57
N LYS A 143 16.27 14.55 18.27
CA LYS A 143 15.08 14.59 19.14
C LYS A 143 14.86 13.24 19.77
N ILE A 144 14.66 13.24 21.09
CA ILE A 144 14.18 12.05 21.80
C ILE A 144 12.68 11.97 21.57
N VAL A 145 12.25 10.95 20.83
CA VAL A 145 10.83 10.63 20.68
C VAL A 145 10.44 9.45 21.55
N PHE A 146 9.29 9.59 22.18
CA PHE A 146 8.67 8.54 22.98
C PHE A 146 7.75 7.72 22.06
N ILE A 147 8.15 6.48 21.80
CA ILE A 147 7.39 5.56 20.95
C ILE A 147 6.59 4.64 21.86
N LYS A 148 5.26 4.73 21.77
CA LYS A 148 4.34 3.84 22.48
C LYS A 148 4.13 2.54 21.71
N PRO A 149 3.75 1.44 22.36
CA PRO A 149 3.41 0.20 21.66
C PRO A 149 2.32 0.36 20.60
N SER A 150 1.32 1.22 20.82
CA SER A 150 0.29 1.55 19.83
C SER A 150 0.85 2.12 18.53
N ASP A 151 1.97 2.84 18.59
CA ASP A 151 2.60 3.45 17.41
C ASP A 151 3.25 2.40 16.49
N ARG A 152 3.49 1.19 17.01
CA ARG A 152 4.12 0.08 16.28
C ARG A 152 3.12 -0.81 15.55
N VAL A 153 1.82 -0.59 15.73
CA VAL A 153 0.77 -1.46 15.18
C VAL A 153 0.84 -1.54 13.67
N GLY A 154 1.11 -0.42 12.98
CA GLY A 154 1.33 -0.44 11.54
C GLY A 154 2.49 -1.35 11.12
N SER A 155 3.62 -1.28 11.81
CA SER A 155 4.77 -2.17 11.54
C SER A 155 4.44 -3.64 11.80
N ILE A 156 3.71 -3.94 12.87
CA ILE A 156 3.24 -5.31 13.18
C ILE A 156 2.36 -5.82 12.04
N THR A 157 1.41 -5.00 11.57
CA THR A 157 0.51 -5.35 10.46
C THR A 157 1.27 -5.62 9.17
N ILE A 158 2.29 -4.81 8.84
CA ILE A 158 3.13 -5.03 7.64
C ILE A 158 3.87 -6.35 7.74
N VAL A 159 4.51 -6.64 8.88
CA VAL A 159 5.21 -7.90 9.12
C VAL A 159 4.23 -9.08 9.01
N ALA A 160 3.06 -8.98 9.64
CA ALA A 160 2.02 -10.00 9.55
C ALA A 160 1.53 -10.23 8.12
N ALA A 161 1.36 -9.18 7.32
CA ALA A 161 0.98 -9.28 5.92
C ALA A 161 2.06 -9.97 5.07
N LEU A 162 3.34 -9.60 5.27
CA LEU A 162 4.47 -10.21 4.56
C LEU A 162 4.59 -11.70 4.87
N PHE A 163 4.61 -12.06 6.16
CA PHE A 163 4.73 -13.46 6.58
C PHE A 163 3.46 -14.26 6.30
N GLY A 164 2.27 -13.64 6.35
CA GLY A 164 1.02 -14.27 5.94
C GLY A 164 1.02 -14.64 4.47
N PHE A 165 1.47 -13.73 3.60
CA PHE A 165 1.62 -14.01 2.17
C PHE A 165 2.68 -15.07 1.88
N LEU A 166 3.86 -14.98 2.52
CA LEU A 166 4.91 -15.98 2.38
C LEU A 166 4.44 -17.36 2.85
N GLY A 167 3.78 -17.44 4.01
CA GLY A 167 3.21 -18.68 4.53
C GLY A 167 2.18 -19.28 3.58
N ALA A 168 1.24 -18.47 3.10
CA ALA A 168 0.25 -18.92 2.12
C ALA A 168 0.92 -19.51 0.88
N LYS A 169 2.02 -18.93 0.39
CA LYS A 169 2.76 -19.45 -0.76
C LYS A 169 3.51 -20.76 -0.46
N ILE A 170 4.11 -20.90 0.73
CA ILE A 170 4.86 -22.10 1.13
C ILE A 170 3.92 -23.30 1.34
N PHE A 171 2.74 -23.07 1.93
CA PHE A 171 1.78 -24.13 2.26
C PHE A 171 0.72 -24.38 1.18
N ALA A 172 0.68 -23.57 0.12
CA ALA A 172 -0.19 -23.80 -1.05
C ALA A 172 0.42 -24.72 -2.11
N GLY A 173 1.59 -25.32 -1.82
CA GLY A 173 2.24 -26.33 -2.66
C GLY A 173 1.67 -27.73 -2.47
#